data_AF-A0A7S3LAI5-F1
#
_entry.id   AF-A0A7S3LAI5-F1
#
_cell.length_a   1.000
_cell.length_b   1.000
_cell.length_c   1.000
_cell.angle_alpha   90.00
_cell.angle_beta   90.00
_cell.angle_gamma   90.00
#
_symmetry.space_group_name_H-M   'P 1'
#
loop_
_entity.id
_entity.type
_entity.pdbx_description
1 polymer ?
#
loop_
_entity_poly.entity_id
_entity_poly.type
_entity_poly.pdbx_seq_one_letter_code
_entity_poly.pdbx_strand_id
1 'polypeptide(L)'
;ALDRLYAIPTLKLQKANVTHDIEKATGKSLGKLKLWLEVERTGGKNAARSSEMSLTIIVGTIKQRMLLGKASARLSRWGKWDVNKELDFDWNAANAHGGEGGGSILVRFLINEVRGFDQ
;
A
#
# COMPACT_ATOMS: atom_id res chain seq x y z
N ALA A 1 20.01 6.06 23.41
CA ALA A 1 19.94 5.43 22.06
C ALA A 1 18.77 4.43 21.92
N LEU A 2 18.26 3.84 23.02
CA LEU A 2 17.08 2.96 23.01
C LEU A 2 15.74 3.68 22.74
N ASP A 3 15.61 4.97 23.05
CA ASP A 3 14.34 5.70 22.94
C ASP A 3 13.82 5.90 21.50
N ARG A 4 14.62 5.58 20.47
CA ARG A 4 14.20 5.63 19.06
C ARG A 4 13.47 4.38 18.59
N LEU A 5 13.50 3.27 19.35
CA LEU A 5 12.73 2.06 19.03
C LEU A 5 11.20 2.25 19.23
N TYR A 6 10.79 3.26 20.00
CA TYR A 6 9.41 3.40 20.50
C TYR A 6 8.43 4.11 19.55
N ALA A 7 8.75 4.29 18.28
CA ALA A 7 7.85 4.95 17.33
C ALA A 7 7.77 4.23 15.98
N ILE A 8 8.02 2.91 15.96
CA ILE A 8 7.79 2.10 14.77
C ILE A 8 6.26 1.97 14.60
N PRO A 9 5.69 2.43 13.49
CA PRO A 9 4.27 2.28 13.23
C PRO A 9 3.93 0.82 12.94
N THR A 10 2.81 0.36 13.46
CA THR A 10 2.23 -0.93 13.08
C THR A 10 1.31 -0.72 11.90
N LEU A 11 1.47 -1.53 10.86
CA LEU A 11 0.56 -1.61 9.73
C LEU A 11 -0.14 -2.96 9.75
N LYS A 12 -1.48 -2.96 9.70
CA LYS A 12 -2.29 -4.16 9.65
C LYS A 12 -3.26 -4.10 8.48
N LEU A 13 -3.15 -5.05 7.56
CA LEU A 13 -4.14 -5.26 6.51
C LEU A 13 -5.39 -5.89 7.12
N GLN A 14 -6.50 -5.16 7.12
CA GLN A 14 -7.78 -5.66 7.60
C GLN A 14 -8.52 -6.43 6.50
N LYS A 15 -8.48 -5.88 5.28
CA LYS A 15 -9.14 -6.47 4.11
C LYS A 15 -8.41 -6.06 2.84
N ALA A 16 -8.33 -6.99 1.90
CA ALA A 16 -7.96 -6.72 0.51
C ALA A 16 -9.03 -7.32 -0.39
N ASN A 17 -9.37 -6.62 -1.47
CA ASN A 17 -10.22 -7.13 -2.54
C ASN A 17 -9.63 -6.75 -3.89
N VAL A 18 -9.55 -7.71 -4.79
CA VAL A 18 -9.11 -7.51 -6.17
C VAL A 18 -10.26 -7.88 -7.09
N THR A 19 -10.64 -6.95 -7.96
CA THR A 19 -11.64 -7.20 -9.01
C THR A 19 -11.03 -6.94 -10.37
N HIS A 20 -11.60 -7.60 -11.37
CA HIS A 20 -11.27 -7.42 -12.78
C HIS A 20 -12.55 -7.04 -13.50
N ASP A 21 -12.50 -5.90 -14.20
CA ASP A 21 -13.57 -5.38 -15.01
C ASP A 21 -13.06 -5.10 -16.43
N ILE A 22 -13.93 -5.28 -17.43
CA ILE A 22 -13.64 -4.88 -18.82
C ILE A 22 -14.47 -3.65 -19.12
N GLU A 23 -13.80 -2.53 -19.43
CA GLU A 23 -14.46 -1.29 -19.79
C GLU A 23 -15.12 -1.45 -21.17
N LYS A 24 -16.46 -1.58 -21.19
CA LYS A 24 -17.23 -1.89 -22.41
C LYS A 24 -17.01 -0.90 -23.56
N ALA A 25 -16.71 0.36 -23.25
CA ALA A 25 -16.52 1.41 -24.25
C ALA A 25 -15.15 1.32 -24.95
N THR A 26 -14.11 0.88 -24.25
CA THR A 26 -12.72 0.88 -24.74
C THR A 26 -12.16 -0.52 -24.95
N GLY A 27 -12.84 -1.56 -24.44
CA GLY A 27 -12.34 -2.93 -24.37
C GLY A 27 -11.17 -3.10 -23.39
N LYS A 28 -10.80 -2.07 -22.63
CA LYS A 28 -9.65 -2.15 -21.72
C LYS A 28 -9.96 -3.03 -20.52
N SER A 29 -9.02 -3.93 -20.22
CA SER A 29 -9.06 -4.82 -19.06
C SER A 29 -8.45 -4.10 -17.86
N LEU A 30 -9.28 -3.79 -16.87
CA LEU A 30 -8.94 -2.97 -15.71
C LEU A 30 -8.96 -3.83 -14.43
N GLY A 31 -7.89 -3.76 -13.67
CA GLY A 31 -7.80 -4.31 -12.33
C GLY A 31 -8.12 -3.24 -11.30
N LYS A 32 -8.87 -3.59 -10.26
CA LYS A 32 -9.10 -2.73 -9.11
C LYS A 32 -8.66 -3.42 -7.84
N LEU A 33 -7.77 -2.77 -7.09
CA LEU A 33 -7.35 -3.21 -5.77
C LEU A 33 -7.94 -2.27 -4.71
N LYS A 34 -8.80 -2.82 -3.85
CA LYS A 34 -9.32 -2.12 -2.66
C LYS A 34 -8.64 -2.65 -1.42
N LEU A 35 -8.08 -1.75 -0.62
CA LEU A 35 -7.36 -2.04 0.61
C LEU A 35 -7.98 -1.30 1.78
N TRP A 36 -8.16 -2.00 2.89
CA TRP A 36 -8.52 -1.47 4.19
C TRP A 36 -7.37 -1.77 5.13
N LEU A 37 -6.68 -0.72 5.56
CA LEU A 37 -5.50 -0.80 6.40
C LEU A 37 -5.78 -0.12 7.73
N GLU A 38 -5.31 -0.72 8.80
CA GLU A 38 -5.22 -0.10 10.10
C GLU A 38 -3.75 0.29 10.32
N VAL A 39 -3.51 1.56 10.59
CA VAL A 39 -2.18 2.09 10.90
C VAL A 39 -2.20 2.60 12.32
N GLU A 40 -1.26 2.15 13.15
CA GLU A 40 -1.11 2.61 14.52
C GLU A 40 0.30 3.12 14.74
N ARG A 41 0.42 4.31 15.35
CA ARG A 41 1.70 4.87 15.76
C ARG A 41 1.60 5.39 17.18
N THR A 42 2.32 4.75 18.09
CA THR A 42 2.44 5.18 19.48
C THR A 42 3.62 6.13 19.63
N GLY A 43 3.45 7.16 20.48
CA GLY A 43 4.47 8.17 20.75
C GLY A 43 5.02 8.03 22.16
N GLY A 44 6.34 8.14 22.32
CA GLY A 44 6.98 8.32 23.63
C GLY A 44 6.81 9.75 24.15
N LYS A 45 6.83 9.93 25.48
CA LYS A 45 6.63 11.21 26.19
C LYS A 45 7.54 12.38 25.72
N ASN A 46 8.66 12.08 25.04
CA ASN A 46 9.66 13.06 24.59
C ASN A 46 9.82 13.18 23.06
N ALA A 47 8.89 12.64 22.28
CA ALA A 47 9.02 12.72 20.82
C ALA A 47 8.87 14.19 20.35
N ALA A 48 9.76 14.65 19.46
CA ALA A 48 9.79 16.02 18.94
C ALA A 48 8.57 16.39 18.08
N ARG A 49 8.13 17.66 18.15
CA ARG A 49 6.75 18.14 17.97
C ARG A 49 6.08 18.00 16.58
N SER A 50 6.69 17.52 15.49
CA SER A 50 6.15 17.84 14.15
C SER A 50 6.26 16.85 12.97
N SER A 51 6.52 15.55 13.14
CA SER A 51 6.60 14.67 11.95
C SER A 51 5.25 14.03 11.58
N GLU A 52 4.57 14.58 10.58
CA GLU A 52 3.58 13.81 9.79
C GLU A 52 4.24 12.53 9.23
N MET A 53 3.42 11.53 8.92
CA MET A 53 3.88 10.28 8.32
C MET A 53 3.19 10.07 6.97
N SER A 54 3.90 9.53 5.99
CA SER A 54 3.34 9.20 4.69
C SER A 54 3.41 7.70 4.43
N LEU A 55 2.23 7.08 4.31
CA LEU A 55 2.08 5.72 3.83
C LEU A 55 1.93 5.76 2.30
N THR A 56 2.84 5.08 1.60
CA THR A 56 2.76 4.86 0.16
C THR A 56 2.42 3.41 -0.11
N ILE A 57 1.41 3.19 -0.94
CA ILE A 57 0.96 1.89 -1.40
C ILE A 57 1.36 1.76 -2.86
N ILE A 58 2.06 0.69 -3.19
CA ILE A 58 2.52 0.38 -4.54
C ILE A 58 1.88 -0.91 -5.00
N VAL A 59 1.38 -0.93 -6.23
CA VAL A 59 0.97 -2.13 -6.96
C VAL A 59 1.93 -2.31 -8.12
N GLY A 60 2.50 -3.51 -8.25
CA GLY A 60 3.46 -3.82 -9.31
C GLY A 60 3.43 -5.28 -9.73
N THR A 61 4.30 -5.64 -10.68
CA THR A 61 4.51 -7.02 -11.12
C THR A 61 5.84 -7.57 -10.59
N ILE A 62 5.85 -8.83 -10.15
CA ILE A 62 7.07 -9.46 -9.62
C ILE A 62 8.06 -9.77 -10.75
N LYS A 63 7.59 -10.39 -11.84
CA LYS A 63 8.46 -10.90 -12.92
C LYS A 63 9.10 -9.78 -13.75
N GLN A 64 8.31 -8.80 -14.19
CA GLN A 64 8.81 -7.69 -15.01
C GLN A 64 9.31 -6.50 -14.20
N ARG A 65 9.08 -6.49 -12.88
CA ARG A 65 9.44 -5.38 -12.00
C ARG A 65 8.80 -4.06 -12.46
N MET A 66 7.57 -4.13 -12.96
CA MET A 66 6.84 -2.94 -13.42
C MET A 66 5.96 -2.38 -12.32
N LEU A 67 5.97 -1.06 -12.19
CA LEU A 67 5.01 -0.32 -11.38
C LEU A 67 3.70 -0.21 -12.16
N LEU A 68 2.61 -0.69 -11.57
CA LEU A 68 1.27 -0.65 -12.17
C LEU A 68 0.40 0.46 -11.58
N GLY A 69 0.59 0.76 -10.29
CA GLY A 69 -0.20 1.78 -9.60
C GLY A 69 0.45 2.24 -8.30
N LYS A 70 0.12 3.46 -7.88
CA LYS A 70 0.60 4.06 -6.64
C LYS A 70 -0.48 4.90 -6.00
N ALA A 71 -0.64 4.79 -4.69
CA ALA A 71 -1.44 5.69 -3.88
C ALA A 71 -0.66 6.10 -2.63
N SER A 72 -1.00 7.26 -2.07
CA SER A 72 -0.41 7.73 -0.82
C SER A 72 -1.48 8.23 0.14
N ALA A 73 -1.22 8.10 1.44
CA ALA A 73 -1.97 8.69 2.52
C ALA A 73 -1.01 9.46 3.42
N ARG A 74 -1.40 10.67 3.83
CA ARG A 74 -0.74 11.39 4.91
C ARG A 74 -1.49 11.07 6.19
N LEU A 75 -0.74 10.67 7.20
CA LEU A 75 -1.23 10.29 8.51
C LEU A 75 -0.68 11.29 9.51
N SER A 76 -1.54 11.67 10.45
CA SER A 76 -1.13 12.55 11.52
C SER A 76 -0.10 11.84 12.41
N ARG A 77 0.44 12.58 13.37
CA ARG A 77 1.67 12.18 14.05
C ARG A 77 1.54 10.95 14.94
N TRP A 78 0.44 10.83 15.70
CA TRP A 78 0.20 9.76 16.67
C TRP A 78 -1.26 9.33 16.64
N GLY A 79 -1.50 8.07 16.97
CA GLY A 79 -2.83 7.52 17.07
C GLY A 79 -3.03 6.32 16.16
N LYS A 80 -4.29 6.08 15.85
CA LYS A 80 -4.77 4.95 15.07
C LYS A 80 -5.63 5.47 13.92
N TRP A 81 -5.37 5.01 12.70
CA TRP A 81 -6.05 5.45 11.50
C TRP A 81 -6.51 4.27 10.66
N ASP A 82 -7.73 4.37 10.15
CA ASP A 82 -8.25 3.49 9.12
C ASP A 82 -8.01 4.12 7.74
N VAL A 83 -7.16 3.48 6.93
CA VAL A 83 -6.78 3.93 5.60
C VAL A 83 -7.45 3.03 4.57
N ASN A 84 -8.40 3.60 3.85
CA ASN A 84 -9.10 2.96 2.74
C ASN A 84 -8.60 3.51 1.42
N LYS A 85 -8.07 2.66 0.55
CA LYS A 85 -7.54 3.05 -0.77
C LYS A 85 -8.03 2.11 -1.86
N GLU A 86 -8.38 2.70 -2.99
CA GLU A 86 -8.67 2.03 -4.24
C GLU A 86 -7.56 2.40 -5.23
N LEU A 87 -7.00 1.40 -5.90
CA LEU A 87 -6.00 1.58 -6.95
C LEU A 87 -6.47 0.84 -8.19
N ASP A 88 -6.54 1.58 -9.29
CA ASP A 88 -6.78 1.02 -10.61
C ASP A 88 -5.44 0.68 -11.28
N PHE A 89 -5.38 -0.44 -11.99
CA PHE A 89 -4.19 -0.89 -12.71
C PHE A 89 -4.55 -1.62 -14.01
N ASP A 90 -3.59 -1.67 -14.95
CA ASP A 90 -3.75 -2.45 -16.18
C ASP A 90 -3.74 -3.95 -15.85
N TRP A 91 -4.90 -4.59 -16.02
CA TRP A 91 -5.04 -6.01 -15.71
C TRP A 91 -4.25 -6.87 -16.70
N ASN A 92 -4.18 -6.50 -17.98
CA ASN A 92 -3.41 -7.26 -18.96
C ASN A 92 -1.93 -7.26 -18.62
N ALA A 93 -1.38 -6.14 -18.17
CA ALA A 93 0.00 -6.06 -17.68
C ALA A 93 0.24 -6.97 -16.46
N ALA A 94 -0.74 -7.07 -15.55
CA ALA A 94 -0.68 -8.01 -14.43
C ALA A 94 -0.87 -9.49 -14.87
N ASN A 95 -1.71 -9.74 -15.89
CA ASN A 95 -2.06 -11.07 -16.38
C ASN A 95 -0.99 -11.70 -17.26
N ALA A 96 -0.28 -10.90 -18.07
CA ALA A 96 0.74 -11.38 -19.00
C ALA A 96 1.85 -12.22 -18.33
N HIS A 97 1.92 -12.20 -17.00
CA HIS A 97 2.95 -12.87 -16.20
C HIS A 97 2.42 -13.74 -15.07
N GLY A 98 1.09 -13.83 -14.96
CA GLY A 98 0.42 -14.85 -14.17
C GLY A 98 0.89 -16.25 -14.58
N GLY A 99 0.98 -17.18 -13.63
CA GLY A 99 1.15 -18.59 -14.00
C GLY A 99 -0.12 -19.14 -14.66
N GLU A 100 -0.22 -20.46 -14.79
CA GLU A 100 -1.42 -21.15 -15.29
C GLU A 100 -2.71 -20.81 -14.49
N GLY A 101 -2.58 -20.22 -13.29
CA GLY A 101 -3.68 -19.76 -12.44
C GLY A 101 -4.13 -18.30 -12.64
N GLY A 102 -3.58 -17.56 -13.60
CA GLY A 102 -3.94 -16.16 -13.87
C GLY A 102 -3.02 -15.11 -13.22
N GLY A 103 -3.33 -13.84 -13.44
CA GLY A 103 -2.48 -12.67 -13.17
C GLY A 103 -2.07 -12.52 -11.71
N SER A 104 -0.85 -12.05 -11.50
CA SER A 104 -0.28 -11.85 -10.17
C SER A 104 0.17 -10.40 -10.02
N ILE A 105 -0.18 -9.80 -8.88
CA ILE A 105 0.26 -8.47 -8.49
C ILE A 105 1.02 -8.55 -7.17
N LEU A 106 2.00 -7.67 -7.03
CA LEU A 106 2.70 -7.39 -5.79
C LEU A 106 2.14 -6.10 -5.21
N VAL A 107 1.76 -6.14 -3.94
CA VAL A 107 1.40 -4.95 -3.18
C VAL A 107 2.52 -4.68 -2.19
N ARG A 108 3.04 -3.45 -2.15
CA ARG A 108 4.02 -3.00 -1.16
C ARG A 108 3.52 -1.80 -0.40
N PHE A 109 3.86 -1.74 0.88
CA PHE A 109 3.58 -0.66 1.78
C PHE A 109 4.88 -0.04 2.25
N LEU A 110 5.05 1.25 1.95
CA LEU A 110 6.25 2.00 2.31
C LEU A 110 5.86 3.11 3.29
N ILE A 111 6.57 3.16 4.41
CA ILE A 111 6.46 4.25 5.38
C ILE A 111 7.69 5.13 5.18
N ASN A 112 7.51 6.26 4.51
CA ASN A 112 8.61 7.06 3.98
C ASN A 112 9.58 7.57 5.06
N GLU A 113 9.09 7.74 6.28
CA GLU A 113 9.85 8.27 7.41
C GLU A 113 10.59 7.19 8.22
N VAL A 114 10.35 5.89 7.94
CA VAL A 114 10.93 4.77 8.68
C VAL A 114 11.65 3.84 7.72
N ARG A 115 12.99 3.86 7.75
CA ARG A 115 13.81 2.95 6.92
C ARG A 115 13.70 1.50 7.43
N GLY A 116 13.69 0.55 6.50
CA GLY A 116 13.67 -0.89 6.81
C GLY A 116 12.32 -1.41 7.29
N PHE A 117 11.25 -0.62 7.16
CA PHE A 117 9.87 -0.99 7.45
C PHE A 117 9.03 -1.09 6.17
N ASP A 118 9.66 -1.54 5.09
CA ASP A 118 8.97 -1.82 3.84
C ASP A 118 8.33 -3.22 3.97
N GLN A 119 7.01 -3.29 3.84
CA GLN A 119 6.25 -4.55 3.87
C GLN A 119 5.67 -4.89 2.49
#